data_AF-A0A529I2Y6-F1
#
_entry.id   AF-A0A529I2Y6-F1
#
_cell.length_a   1.000
_cell.length_b   1.000
_cell.length_c   1.000
_cell.angle_alpha   90.00
_cell.angle_beta   90.00
_cell.angle_gamma   90.00
#
_symmetry.space_group_name_H-M   'P 1'
#
loop_
_entity.id
_entity.type
_entity.pdbx_description
1 polymer ?
#
loop_
_entity_poly.entity_id
_entity_poly.type
_entity_poly.pdbx_seq_one_letter_code
_entity_poly.pdbx_strand_id
1 'polypeptide(L)' 'AGAGISDARHMFSYQQRNSPLRRTVTIDEVGGSALYLLSDLSSGVTGEIHYVDSGYHIVSMPTLDELKQSDGARE' A
#
# COMPACT_ATOMS: atom_id res chain seq x y z
N ALA A 1 12.22 5.44 -2.19
CA ALA A 1 11.84 6.73 -1.59
C ALA A 1 11.73 6.56 -0.07
N GLY A 2 12.18 7.50 0.75
CA GLY A 2 12.01 7.43 2.22
C GLY A 2 13.26 7.64 3.10
N ALA A 3 14.43 7.94 2.52
CA ALA A 3 15.65 8.14 3.33
C ALA A 3 15.65 9.41 4.20
N GLY A 4 14.70 10.33 3.98
CA GLY A 4 14.57 11.59 4.73
C GLY A 4 13.49 11.59 5.82
N ILE A 5 12.77 10.48 6.01
CA ILE A 5 11.72 10.36 7.03
C ILE A 5 12.14 9.25 7.99
N SER A 6 12.34 9.60 9.26
CA SER A 6 12.59 8.62 10.32
C SER A 6 11.50 7.55 10.30
N ASP A 7 11.90 6.29 10.47
CA ASP A 7 11.02 5.11 10.48
C ASP A 7 10.30 4.76 9.16
N ALA A 8 10.53 5.48 8.06
CA ALA A 8 9.89 5.16 6.78
C ALA A 8 10.17 3.73 6.32
N ARG A 9 11.39 3.22 6.55
CA ARG A 9 11.73 1.82 6.25
C ARG A 9 10.86 0.84 7.02
N HIS A 10 10.59 1.12 8.31
CA HIS A 10 9.72 0.28 9.13
C HIS A 10 8.28 0.32 8.62
N MET A 11 7.77 1.50 8.29
CA MET A 11 6.44 1.65 7.70
C MET A 11 6.28 0.89 6.38
N PHE A 12 7.27 1.00 5.47
CA PHE A 12 7.25 0.28 4.19
C PHE A 12 7.26 -1.23 4.40
N SER A 13 8.12 -1.75 5.28
CA SER A 13 8.18 -3.18 5.59
C SER A 13 6.91 -3.68 6.28
N TYR A 14 6.28 -2.85 7.13
CA TYR A 14 5.00 -3.18 7.74
C TYR A 14 3.88 -3.23 6.70
N GLN A 15 3.77 -2.21 5.84
CA GLN A 15 2.80 -2.17 4.75
C GLN A 15 2.97 -3.36 3.81
N GLN A 16 4.21 -3.67 3.41
CA GLN A 16 4.53 -4.80 2.54
C GLN A 16 4.01 -6.11 3.12
N ARG A 17 4.21 -6.35 4.42
CA ARG A 17 3.77 -7.60 5.07
C ARG A 17 2.27 -7.63 5.29
N ASN A 18 1.60 -6.48 5.47
CA ASN A 18 0.20 -6.42 5.86
C ASN A 18 -0.78 -6.10 4.72
N SER A 19 -0.31 -5.61 3.57
CA SER A 19 -1.13 -5.42 2.37
C SER A 19 -1.59 -6.76 1.77
N PRO A 20 -2.79 -6.82 1.16
CA PRO A 20 -3.30 -8.02 0.50
C PRO A 20 -2.34 -8.62 -0.55
N LEU A 21 -1.66 -7.80 -1.35
CA LEU A 21 -0.70 -8.29 -2.35
C LEU A 21 0.68 -8.63 -1.77
N ARG A 22 0.90 -8.44 -0.47
CA ARG A 22 2.14 -8.80 0.25
C ARG A 22 3.43 -8.25 -0.36
N ARG A 23 3.33 -7.09 -1.01
CA ARG A 23 4.43 -6.43 -1.69
C ARG A 23 4.27 -4.92 -1.64
N THR A 24 5.36 -4.23 -1.93
CA THR A 24 5.35 -2.78 -2.15
C THR A 24 4.97 -2.54 -3.60
N VAL A 25 4.16 -1.51 -3.84
CA VAL A 25 3.86 -1.03 -5.19
C VAL A 25 5.16 -0.54 -5.86
N THR A 26 5.32 -0.81 -7.15
CA THR A 26 6.44 -0.29 -7.93
C THR A 26 6.09 1.05 -8.57
N ILE A 27 7.10 1.82 -8.97
CA ILE A 27 6.87 3.08 -9.70
C ILE A 27 6.20 2.83 -11.07
N ASP A 28 6.43 1.66 -11.68
CA ASP A 28 5.83 1.29 -12.96
C ASP A 28 4.32 1.03 -12.82
N GLU A 29 3.89 0.47 -11.70
CA GLU A 29 2.47 0.27 -11.41
C GLU A 29 1.76 1.60 -11.16
N VAL A 30 2.39 2.51 -10.42
CA VAL A 30 1.89 3.88 -10.25
C VAL A 30 1.82 4.59 -11.61
N GLY A 31 2.87 4.45 -12.43
CA GLY A 31 2.93 5.01 -13.78
C GLY A 31 1.87 4.43 -14.70
N GLY A 32 1.60 3.12 -14.62
CA GLY A 32 0.54 2.45 -15.38
C GLY A 32 -0.85 2.94 -15.00
N SER A 33 -1.15 3.06 -13.71
CA SER A 33 -2.42 3.64 -13.24
C SER A 33 -2.57 5.11 -13.62
N ALA A 34 -1.47 5.89 -13.57
CA ALA A 34 -1.48 7.27 -14.04
C ALA A 34 -1.73 7.36 -15.55
N LEU A 35 -1.10 6.49 -16.35
CA LEU A 35 -1.36 6.41 -17.79
C LEU A 35 -2.83 6.08 -18.08
N TYR A 36 -3.42 5.13 -17.35
CA TYR A 36 -4.85 4.85 -17.46
C TYR A 36 -5.69 6.11 -17.24
N LEU A 37 -5.47 6.83 -16.13
CA LEU A 37 -6.20 8.04 -15.77
C LEU A 37 -5.97 9.24 -16.70
N LEU A 38 -4.83 9.29 -17.39
CA LEU A 38 -4.50 10.38 -18.32
C LEU A 38 -4.84 10.05 -19.79
N SER A 39 -5.21 8.80 -20.08
CA SER A 39 -5.56 8.34 -21.43
C SER A 39 -7.07 8.28 -21.64
N ASP A 40 -7.48 8.10 -22.89
CA ASP A 40 -8.89 7.92 -23.28
C ASP A 40 -9.55 6.68 -22.65
N LEU A 41 -8.76 5.73 -22.12
CA LEU A 41 -9.26 4.54 -21.41
C LEU A 41 -10.09 4.89 -20.17
N SER A 42 -9.87 6.08 -19.60
CA SER A 42 -10.58 6.57 -18.41
C SER A 42 -11.52 7.74 -18.74
N SER A 43 -11.93 7.90 -20.00
CA SER A 43 -12.77 9.02 -20.47
C SER A 43 -14.09 9.24 -19.69
N GLY A 44 -14.61 8.20 -19.02
CA GLY A 44 -15.79 8.28 -18.16
C GLY A 44 -15.51 8.36 -16.65
N VAL A 45 -14.25 8.47 -16.23
CA VAL A 45 -13.84 8.43 -14.81
C VAL A 45 -13.40 9.81 -14.36
N THR A 46 -14.06 10.36 -13.36
CA THR A 46 -13.77 11.70 -12.81
C THR A 46 -14.13 11.77 -11.33
N GLY A 47 -13.45 12.64 -10.57
CA GLY A 47 -13.69 12.83 -9.13
C GLY A 47 -13.24 11.67 -8.24
N GLU A 48 -12.54 10.68 -8.79
CA GLU A 48 -12.17 9.46 -8.07
C GLU A 48 -10.81 9.55 -7.38
N ILE A 49 -10.71 8.90 -6.21
CA ILE A 49 -9.43 8.62 -5.53
C ILE A 49 -9.04 7.17 -5.84
N HIS A 50 -8.15 6.99 -6.82
CA HIS A 50 -7.71 5.67 -7.23
C HIS A 50 -6.52 5.18 -6.39
N TYR A 51 -6.77 4.25 -5.47
CA TYR A 51 -5.72 3.67 -4.62
C TYR A 51 -4.83 2.70 -5.39
N VAL A 52 -3.52 3.00 -5.43
CA VAL A 52 -2.48 2.15 -6.01
C VAL A 52 -1.49 1.78 -4.91
N ASP A 53 -1.92 0.91 -4.00
CA ASP A 53 -1.23 0.69 -2.72
C ASP A 53 -1.16 -0.78 -2.30
N SER A 54 -1.27 -1.70 -3.27
CA SER A 54 -1.36 -3.14 -3.02
C SER A 54 -2.54 -3.57 -2.14
N GLY A 55 -3.58 -2.73 -2.05
CA GLY A 55 -4.80 -2.98 -1.28
C GLY A 55 -4.62 -2.69 0.22
N TYR A 56 -3.61 -1.93 0.62
CA TYR A 56 -3.37 -1.66 2.04
C TYR A 56 -4.52 -0.86 2.67
N HIS A 57 -5.12 0.10 1.95
CA HIS A 57 -6.17 0.98 2.49
C HIS A 57 -7.44 0.26 2.96
N ILE A 58 -7.73 -0.94 2.45
CA ILE A 58 -8.91 -1.73 2.88
C ILE A 58 -8.66 -2.55 4.15
N VAL A 59 -7.42 -2.58 4.65
CA VAL A 59 -7.01 -3.42 5.78
C VAL A 59 -7.28 -2.70 7.10
N SER A 60 -8.02 -3.36 8.00
CA SER A 60 -8.29 -2.83 9.35
C SER A 60 -7.35 -3.39 10.43
N MET A 61 -6.82 -4.61 10.24
CA MET A 61 -5.96 -5.29 11.20
C MET A 61 -4.77 -5.90 10.47
N PRO A 62 -3.59 -6.01 11.13
CA PRO A 62 -2.47 -6.73 10.54
C PRO A 62 -2.82 -8.19 10.28
N THR A 63 -1.91 -8.91 9.62
CA THR A 63 -2.01 -10.36 9.51
C THR A 63 -2.15 -11.01 10.88
N LEU A 64 -2.80 -12.18 10.93
CA LEU A 64 -2.96 -12.90 12.19
C LEU A 64 -1.61 -13.24 12.85
N ASP A 65 -0.59 -13.54 12.06
CA ASP A 65 0.74 -13.85 12.58
C ASP A 65 1.39 -12.62 13.23
N GLU A 66 1.25 -11.47 12.59
CA GLU A 66 1.78 -10.21 13.13
C GLU A 66 0.96 -9.69 14.31
N LEU A 67 -0.36 -9.91 14.31
CA LEU A 67 -1.23 -9.62 15.45
C LEU A 67 -0.81 -10.44 16.68
N LYS A 68 -0.63 -11.76 16.51
CA LYS A 68 -0.16 -12.66 17.58
C LYS A 68 1.21 -12.26 18.12
N GLN A 69 2.14 -11.85 17.25
CA GLN A 69 3.44 -11.35 17.67
C GLN A 69 3.33 -10.07 18.49
N SER A 70 2.40 -9.17 18.12
CA SER A 70 2.17 -7.93 18.87
C SER A 70 1.47 -8.15 20.22
N ASP A 71 0.62 -9.17 20.33
CA ASP A 71 -0.03 -9.55 21.59
C ASP A 71 0.95 -10.25 22.53
N GLY A 72 1.78 -11.17 22.02
CA GLY A 72 2.81 -11.85 22.82
C GLY A 72 3.97 -10.95 23.25
N ALA A 73 4.14 -9.77 22.64
CA ALA A 73 5.10 -8.76 23.08
C ALA A 73 4.55 -7.85 24.20
N ARG A 74 3.26 -7.99 24.56
CA ARG A 74 2.61 -7.24 25.65
C ARG A 74 2.54 -8.03 26.97
N GLU A 75 2.96 -9.29 26.96
CA GLU A 75 3.25 -10.11 28.16
C GLU A 75 4.72 -10.00 28.54
#